data_AF-A0A2X0R823-F1
#
_entry.id   AF-A0A2X0R823-F1
#
_cell.length_a   1.000
_cell.length_b   1.000
_cell.length_c   1.000
_cell.angle_alpha   90.00
_cell.angle_beta   90.00
_cell.angle_gamma   90.00
#
_symmetry.space_group_name_H-M   'P 1'
#
loop_
_entity.id
_entity.type
_entity.pdbx_description
1 polymer ?
#
loop_
_entity_poly.entity_id
_entity_poly.type
_entity_poly.pdbx_seq_one_letter_code
_entity_poly.pdbx_strand_id
1 'polypeptide(L)'
;MYPLIEAIEKDVSQLLNKQDKDDWEEWKCVFAYECLYNIAFNRGVRQERQRRKTKRKALTAFDVISANDVIELSNELGINEDRLTYAVLEVIAKRKNGGKA
;
A
#
# COMPACT_ATOMS: atom_id res chain seq x y z
N MET A 1 -47.01 -25.80 -32.51
CA MET A 1 -45.62 -25.35 -32.67
C MET A 1 -45.61 -23.86 -32.38
N TYR A 2 -44.87 -23.40 -31.37
CA TYR A 2 -45.12 -22.14 -30.67
C TYR A 2 -44.63 -20.91 -31.45
N PRO A 3 -45.52 -20.09 -32.04
CA PRO A 3 -45.14 -18.94 -32.88
C PRO A 3 -44.34 -17.87 -32.13
N LEU A 4 -44.53 -17.80 -30.81
CA LEU A 4 -43.79 -16.90 -29.92
C LEU A 4 -42.31 -17.27 -29.81
N ILE A 5 -41.98 -18.57 -29.82
CA ILE A 5 -40.59 -19.03 -29.72
C ILE A 5 -39.84 -18.66 -31.00
N GLU A 6 -40.46 -18.86 -32.15
CA GLU A 6 -39.87 -18.54 -33.45
C GLU A 6 -39.66 -17.02 -33.63
N ALA A 7 -40.58 -16.20 -33.11
CA ALA A 7 -40.42 -14.75 -33.08
C ALA A 7 -39.26 -14.31 -32.16
N ILE A 8 -39.16 -14.91 -30.97
CA ILE A 8 -38.07 -14.64 -30.02
C ILE A 8 -36.71 -15.05 -30.61
N GLU A 9 -36.61 -16.23 -31.22
CA GLU A 9 -35.37 -16.71 -31.83
C GLU A 9 -34.91 -15.82 -32.99
N LYS A 10 -35.87 -15.30 -33.78
CA LYS A 10 -35.58 -14.40 -34.89
C LYS A 10 -35.11 -13.03 -34.42
N ASP A 11 -35.72 -12.48 -33.37
CA ASP A 11 -35.31 -11.20 -32.78
C ASP A 11 -33.94 -11.28 -32.11
N VAL A 12 -33.67 -12.36 -31.36
CA VAL A 12 -32.35 -12.61 -30.74
C VAL A 12 -31.27 -12.78 -31.80
N SER A 13 -31.56 -13.51 -32.88
CA SER A 13 -30.62 -13.67 -34.00
C SER A 13 -30.34 -12.34 -34.72
N GLN A 14 -31.33 -11.45 -34.85
CA GLN A 14 -31.14 -10.12 -35.43
C GLN A 14 -30.31 -9.20 -34.54
N LEU A 15 -30.45 -9.30 -33.21
CA LEU A 15 -29.64 -8.52 -32.26
C LEU A 15 -28.17 -8.98 -32.27
N LEU A 16 -27.92 -10.29 -32.27
CA LEU A 16 -26.57 -10.85 -32.37
C LEU A 16 -25.87 -10.49 -33.69
N ASN A 17 -26.61 -10.44 -34.79
CA ASN A 17 -26.07 -10.05 -36.09
C ASN A 17 -25.85 -8.54 -36.23
N LYS A 18 -26.49 -7.71 -35.38
CA LYS A 18 -26.29 -6.25 -35.31
C LYS A 18 -25.19 -5.85 -34.33
N GLN A 19 -24.67 -6.79 -33.55
CA GLN A 19 -23.54 -6.55 -32.65
C GLN A 19 -22.27 -6.47 -33.50
N ASP A 20 -22.00 -5.27 -34.01
CA ASP A 20 -20.83 -4.99 -34.84
C ASP A 20 -19.55 -5.21 -34.03
N LYS A 21 -18.48 -5.64 -34.71
CA LYS A 21 -17.15 -5.82 -34.10
C LYS A 21 -16.62 -4.56 -33.40
N ASP A 22 -17.17 -3.40 -33.73
CA ASP A 22 -16.86 -2.09 -33.15
C ASP A 22 -17.25 -1.99 -31.67
N ASP A 23 -18.29 -2.72 -31.23
CA ASP A 23 -18.67 -2.78 -29.81
C ASP A 23 -17.52 -3.34 -28.96
N TRP A 24 -16.75 -4.30 -29.48
CA TRP A 24 -15.65 -4.91 -28.74
C TRP A 24 -14.52 -3.92 -28.43
N GLU A 25 -14.30 -2.93 -29.30
CA GLU A 25 -13.28 -1.91 -29.12
C GLU A 25 -13.74 -0.85 -28.11
N GLU A 26 -15.03 -0.50 -28.11
CA GLU A 26 -15.65 0.35 -27.09
C GLU A 26 -15.64 -0.33 -25.71
N TRP A 27 -16.00 -1.62 -25.63
CA TRP A 27 -15.92 -2.40 -24.40
C TRP A 27 -14.48 -2.51 -23.87
N LYS A 28 -13.48 -2.69 -24.73
CA LYS A 28 -12.06 -2.65 -24.32
C LYS A 28 -11.67 -1.31 -23.72
N CYS A 29 -12.13 -0.21 -24.30
CA CYS A 29 -11.90 1.13 -23.74
C CYS A 29 -12.52 1.27 -22.35
N VAL A 30 -13.77 0.85 -22.16
CA VAL A 30 -14.46 0.86 -20.86
C VAL A 30 -13.68 0.05 -19.81
N PHE A 31 -13.28 -1.19 -20.14
CA PHE A 31 -12.49 -2.02 -19.23
C PHE A 31 -11.11 -1.43 -18.93
N ALA A 32 -10.44 -0.82 -19.91
CA ALA A 32 -9.15 -0.16 -19.69
C ALA A 32 -9.27 1.02 -18.72
N TYR A 33 -10.31 1.85 -18.86
CA TYR A 33 -10.60 2.94 -17.94
C TYR A 33 -10.88 2.44 -16.52
N GLU A 34 -11.68 1.38 -16.37
CA GLU A 34 -11.95 0.77 -15.06
C GLU A 34 -10.67 0.22 -14.40
N CYS A 35 -9.82 -0.46 -15.17
CA CYS A 35 -8.53 -0.94 -14.69
C CYS A 35 -7.62 0.21 -14.24
N LEU A 36 -7.50 1.27 -15.05
CA LEU A 36 -6.68 2.44 -14.72
C LEU A 36 -7.20 3.16 -13.48
N TYR A 37 -8.52 3.34 -13.38
CA TYR A 37 -9.17 3.92 -12.21
C TYR A 37 -8.88 3.11 -10.95
N ASN A 38 -9.07 1.80 -11.00
CA ASN A 38 -8.80 0.90 -9.87
C ASN A 38 -7.32 0.92 -9.45
N ILE A 39 -6.38 0.96 -10.41
CA ILE A 39 -4.94 1.07 -10.11
C ILE A 39 -4.64 2.41 -9.42
N ALA A 40 -5.17 3.52 -9.95
CA ALA A 40 -4.95 4.85 -9.39
C ALA A 40 -5.55 4.99 -7.98
N PHE A 41 -6.79 4.53 -7.80
CA PHE A 41 -7.49 4.56 -6.51
C PHE A 41 -6.77 3.71 -5.46
N ASN A 42 -6.37 2.48 -5.82
CA ASN A 42 -5.63 1.59 -4.91
C ASN A 42 -4.25 2.14 -4.54
N ARG A 43 -3.56 2.82 -5.47
CA ARG A 43 -2.32 3.55 -5.19
C ARG A 43 -2.56 4.68 -4.19
N GLY A 44 -3.63 5.45 -4.36
CA GLY A 44 -4.03 6.50 -3.41
C GLY A 44 -4.34 5.93 -2.02
N VAL A 45 -5.12 4.85 -1.94
CA VAL A 45 -5.42 4.16 -0.67
C VAL A 45 -4.15 3.64 0.00
N ARG A 46 -3.20 3.08 -0.76
CA ARG A 46 -1.90 2.64 -0.22
C ARG A 46 -1.09 3.80 0.34
N GLN A 47 -1.01 4.91 -0.38
CA GLN A 47 -0.30 6.12 0.08
C GLN A 47 -0.92 6.66 1.37
N GLU A 48 -2.25 6.74 1.43
CA GLU A 48 -2.97 7.21 2.62
C GLU A 48 -2.78 6.25 3.82
N ARG A 49 -2.77 4.93 3.59
CA ARG A 49 -2.44 3.95 4.63
C ARG A 49 -1.01 4.15 5.17
N GLN A 50 -0.03 4.38 4.30
CA GLN A 50 1.35 4.64 4.73
C GLN A 50 1.47 5.94 5.50
N ARG A 51 0.84 7.03 5.02
CA ARG A 51 0.78 8.32 5.73
C ARG A 51 0.20 8.15 7.14
N ARG A 52 -0.90 7.41 7.30
CA ARG A 52 -1.51 7.14 8.61
C ARG A 52 -0.61 6.32 9.52
N LYS A 53 0.11 5.32 8.98
CA LYS A 53 1.10 4.55 9.75
C LYS A 53 2.24 5.43 10.24
N THR A 54 2.79 6.31 9.40
CA THR A 54 3.85 7.24 9.81
C THR A 54 3.35 8.25 10.85
N LYS A 55 2.16 8.83 10.66
CA LYS A 55 1.58 9.80 11.60
C LYS A 55 1.24 9.19 12.97
N ARG A 56 0.88 7.91 13.01
CA ARG A 56 0.56 7.17 14.25
C ARG A 56 1.71 6.31 14.77
N LYS A 57 2.89 6.38 14.16
CA LYS A 57 4.05 5.67 14.67
C LYS A 57 4.43 6.34 15.99
N ALA A 58 4.05 5.73 17.11
CA ALA A 58 4.49 6.16 18.42
C ALA A 58 6.02 6.15 18.40
N LEU A 59 6.62 7.32 18.62
CA LEU A 59 8.06 7.42 18.79
C LEU A 59 8.43 6.55 19.99
N THR A 60 9.33 5.60 19.79
CA THR A 60 9.85 4.82 20.91
C THR A 60 10.81 5.69 21.71
N ALA A 61 11.02 5.41 23.01
CA ALA A 61 11.98 6.16 23.82
C ALA A 61 13.36 6.26 23.13
N PHE A 62 13.78 5.19 22.45
CA PHE A 62 15.01 5.15 21.66
C PHE A 62 15.02 6.00 20.38
N ASP A 63 13.85 6.33 19.80
CA ASP A 63 13.75 7.29 18.70
C ASP A 63 13.87 8.74 19.20
N VAL A 64 13.73 8.97 20.51
CA VAL A 64 13.75 10.30 21.15
C VAL A 64 15.08 10.59 21.83
N ILE A 65 15.83 9.56 22.26
CA ILE A 65 17.17 9.71 22.86
C ILE A 65 18.07 10.51 21.93
N SER A 66 18.51 11.67 22.41
CA SER A 66 19.47 12.55 21.77
C SER A 66 20.89 12.24 22.25
N ALA A 67 21.90 12.81 21.57
CA ALA A 67 23.29 12.68 22.00
C ALA A 67 23.53 13.25 23.42
N ASN A 68 22.81 14.33 23.78
CA ASN A 68 22.92 14.94 25.10
C ASN A 68 22.44 14.01 26.20
N ASP A 69 21.35 13.26 25.97
CA ASP A 69 20.83 12.29 26.94
C ASP A 69 21.86 11.17 27.20
N VAL A 70 22.61 10.76 26.18
CA VAL A 70 23.69 9.77 26.31
C VAL A 70 24.87 10.34 27.09
N ILE A 71 25.24 11.60 26.86
CA ILE A 71 26.29 12.31 27.60
C ILE A 71 25.93 12.41 29.08
N GLU A 72 24.72 12.88 29.39
CA GLU A 72 24.24 12.97 30.78
C GLU A 72 24.26 11.61 31.47
N LEU A 73 23.75 10.56 30.82
CA LEU A 73 23.80 9.19 31.35
C LEU A 73 25.22 8.66 31.54
N SER A 74 26.14 8.96 30.62
CA SER A 74 27.54 8.53 30.76
C SER A 74 28.21 9.16 31.98
N ASN A 75 27.90 10.43 32.25
CA ASN A 75 28.42 11.17 33.39
C ASN A 75 27.82 10.66 34.70
N GLU A 76 26.51 10.41 34.74
CA GLU A 76 25.83 9.85 35.92
C GLU A 76 26.31 8.44 36.26
N LEU A 77 26.54 7.60 35.26
CA LEU A 77 26.95 6.20 35.44
C LEU A 77 28.48 6.04 35.57
N GLY A 78 29.25 7.10 35.31
CA GLY A 78 30.72 7.04 35.29
C GLY A 78 31.27 6.12 34.19
N ILE A 79 30.55 5.97 33.08
CA ILE A 79 30.92 5.10 31.95
C ILE A 79 31.52 5.98 30.85
N ASN A 80 32.46 5.43 30.08
CA ASN A 80 32.98 6.09 28.89
C ASN A 80 31.85 6.36 27.87
N GLU A 81 31.69 7.63 27.49
CA GLU A 81 30.68 8.13 26.55
C GLU A 81 30.66 7.37 25.21
N ASP A 82 31.83 7.13 24.60
CA ASP A 82 31.94 6.44 23.31
C ASP A 82 31.39 5.01 23.41
N ARG A 83 31.69 4.34 24.54
CA ARG A 83 31.25 2.97 24.78
C ARG A 83 29.74 2.90 25.00
N LEU A 84 29.17 3.88 25.70
CA LEU A 84 27.72 3.97 25.91
C LEU A 84 27.01 4.30 24.59
N THR A 85 27.53 5.26 23.83
CA THR A 85 27.00 5.66 22.52
C THR A 85 26.96 4.48 21.55
N TYR A 86 28.05 3.71 21.46
CA TYR A 86 28.10 2.51 20.62
C TYR A 86 27.06 1.47 21.04
N ALA A 87 26.93 1.19 22.34
CA ALA A 87 25.97 0.23 22.87
C ALA A 87 24.51 0.65 22.56
N VAL A 88 24.20 1.94 22.71
CA VAL A 88 22.88 2.50 22.38
C VAL A 88 22.58 2.33 20.89
N LEU A 89 23.54 2.68 20.01
CA LEU A 89 23.38 2.51 18.56
C LEU A 89 23.19 1.04 18.17
N GLU A 90 23.91 0.11 18.79
CA GLU A 90 23.77 -1.32 18.54
C GLU A 90 22.39 -1.83 18.93
N VAL A 91 21.86 -1.41 20.09
CA VAL A 91 20.51 -1.77 20.54
C VAL A 91 19.43 -1.21 19.61
N ILE A 92 19.58 0.05 19.18
CA ILE A 92 18.69 0.68 18.19
C ILE A 92 18.70 -0.11 16.87
N ALA A 93 19.89 -0.44 16.37
CA ALA A 93 20.05 -1.20 15.13
C ALA A 93 19.40 -2.59 15.22
N LYS A 94 19.65 -3.33 16.31
CA LYS A 94 19.03 -4.65 16.57
C LYS A 94 17.51 -4.56 16.61
N ARG A 95 16.95 -3.54 17.28
CA ARG A 95 15.49 -3.34 17.35
C ARG A 95 14.90 -3.01 15.97
N LYS A 96 15.57 -2.17 15.19
CA LYS A 96 15.15 -1.81 13.82
C LYS A 96 15.18 -3.01 12.87
N ASN A 97 16.13 -3.92 13.05
CA ASN A 97 16.29 -5.12 12.24
C ASN A 97 15.50 -6.35 12.75
N GLY A 98 14.71 -6.19 13.83
CA GLY A 98 13.90 -7.27 14.39
C GLY A 98 14.70 -8.37 15.10
N GLY A 99 15.85 -8.01 15.70
CA GLY A 99 16.70 -8.93 16.46
C GLY A 99 17.63 -9.80 15.62
N LYS A 100 17.73 -9.55 14.31
CA LYS A 100 18.73 -10.20 13.45
C LYS A 100 20.07 -9.48 13.65
N ALA A 101 21.03 -10.22 14.19
CA ALA A 101 22.42 -9.81 14.29
C ALA A 101 23.07 -9.77 12.90
#